data_AF-A0A257MX45-F1
#
_entry.id   AF-A0A257MX45-F1
#
_cell.length_a   1.000
_cell.length_b   1.000
_cell.length_c   1.000
_cell.angle_alpha   90.00
_cell.angle_beta   90.00
_cell.angle_gamma   90.00
#
_symmetry.space_group_name_H-M   'P 1'
#
loop_
_entity.id
_entity.type
_entity.pdbx_description
1 polymer ?
#
loop_
_entity_poly.entity_id
_entity_poly.type
_entity_poly.pdbx_seq_one_letter_code
_entity_poly.pdbx_strand_id
1 'polypeptide(L)'
;MMKSWFKSGTPWIWLNAAAVSTSLIMVVGVLGLVTVRGAGHFWPSQVTQFSYQEEGKQPQIIIGEKVDTSITPAAMAKSTGFKMADNEDTLVQYLIKTGNRDVTGSDFRWIQERNVKEQSDPVDMMVVERREWGNFYGQLVEVKESGKAIATGEQAWPVVQTRIEDALAVFKEIAHLEKKEIGAINYGLERLRLEQRKLELKNSLDDAAKQQIAAEKAAYEAQYKQYQIQLAELYQKIRRDSLVARTENGSTLEIPLAKVVRAFQPNAMSLFDKIVHYGTKVVEFLADDPREANTEGGIFPAIFGTVMMVMMMSVIVTPFGVIAAVYLREYAKQGFITRLIRIAVNNLAGVPSVVYGVFGLGFFVYILGGNIDQLFFPESAPA
;
A
#
# COMPACT_ATOMS: atom_id res chain seq x y z
N MET A 1 9.45 30.76 52.10
CA MET A 1 8.42 30.01 51.36
C MET A 1 8.93 29.42 50.04
N MET A 2 9.43 30.22 49.09
CA MET A 2 9.81 29.68 47.76
C MET A 2 11.01 28.68 47.80
N LYS A 3 12.04 28.96 48.62
CA LYS A 3 13.17 28.02 48.83
C LYS A 3 12.77 26.70 49.49
N SER A 4 11.74 26.67 50.35
CA SER A 4 11.27 25.42 50.97
C SER A 4 10.43 24.59 50.02
N TRP A 5 9.68 25.24 49.13
CA TRP A 5 8.92 24.57 48.06
C TRP A 5 9.83 23.93 46.99
N PHE A 6 10.91 24.60 46.58
CA PHE A 6 11.89 23.97 45.70
C PHE A 6 12.63 22.80 46.36
N LYS A 7 12.90 22.87 47.66
CA LYS A 7 13.50 21.77 48.42
C LYS A 7 12.55 20.60 48.66
N SER A 8 11.23 20.79 48.61
CA SER A 8 10.26 19.71 48.83
C SER A 8 10.09 18.79 47.62
N GLY A 9 10.73 19.07 46.49
CA GLY A 9 10.62 18.28 45.26
C GLY A 9 9.28 18.41 44.53
N THR A 10 8.30 19.09 45.14
CA THR A 10 6.94 19.28 44.60
C THR A 10 6.94 19.96 43.22
N PRO A 11 7.77 20.99 42.94
CA PRO A 11 7.84 21.59 41.60
C PRO A 11 8.19 20.59 40.50
N TRP A 12 9.07 19.63 40.77
CA TRP A 12 9.48 18.62 39.79
C TRP A 12 8.36 17.63 39.49
N ILE A 13 7.52 17.32 40.47
CA ILE A 13 6.34 16.47 40.28
C ILE A 13 5.34 17.18 39.35
N TRP A 14 5.05 18.46 39.62
CA TRP A 14 4.17 19.26 38.76
C TRP A 14 4.74 19.45 37.36
N LEU A 15 6.06 19.67 37.25
CA LEU A 15 6.73 19.79 35.96
C LEU A 15 6.64 18.48 35.16
N ASN A 16 6.88 17.32 35.79
CA ASN A 16 6.75 16.02 35.14
C ASN A 16 5.29 15.73 34.74
N ALA A 17 4.33 16.02 35.63
CA ALA A 17 2.91 15.86 35.33
C ALA A 17 2.46 16.76 34.17
N ALA A 18 2.94 18.01 34.15
CA ALA A 18 2.71 18.95 33.04
C ALA A 18 3.35 18.44 31.75
N ALA A 19 4.60 17.96 31.79
CA ALA A 19 5.29 17.41 30.64
C ALA A 19 4.58 16.18 30.04
N VAL A 20 4.13 15.25 30.89
CA VAL A 20 3.35 14.07 30.48
C VAL A 20 2.00 14.49 29.89
N SER A 21 1.30 15.43 30.52
CA SER A 21 0.01 15.93 30.04
C SER A 21 0.15 16.61 28.67
N THR A 22 1.15 17.48 28.51
CA THR A 22 1.47 18.12 27.22
C THR A 22 1.82 17.07 26.17
N SER A 23 2.60 16.05 26.53
CA SER A 23 2.93 14.95 25.62
C SER A 23 1.70 14.18 25.16
N LEU A 24 0.78 13.87 26.07
CA LEU A 24 -0.47 13.19 25.75
C LEU A 24 -1.36 14.05 24.84
N ILE A 25 -1.48 15.34 25.13
CA ILE A 25 -2.23 16.29 24.28
C ILE A 25 -1.61 16.36 22.87
N MET A 26 -0.28 16.40 22.77
CA MET A 26 0.40 16.39 21.47
C MET A 26 0.13 15.09 20.71
N VAL A 27 0.22 13.93 21.37
CA VAL A 27 -0.06 12.63 20.75
C VAL A 27 -1.50 12.55 20.24
N VAL A 28 -2.47 12.91 21.08
CA VAL A 28 -3.89 12.94 20.69
C VAL A 28 -4.13 13.96 19.57
N GLY A 29 -3.49 15.12 19.65
CA GLY A 29 -3.58 16.16 18.63
C GLY A 29 -3.02 15.72 17.28
N VAL A 30 -1.87 15.06 17.26
CA VAL A 30 -1.27 14.50 16.04
C VAL A 30 -2.14 13.36 15.49
N LEU A 31 -2.61 12.44 16.32
CA LEU A 31 -3.51 11.37 15.89
C LEU A 31 -4.81 11.92 15.32
N GLY A 32 -5.39 12.95 15.96
CA GLY A 32 -6.58 13.64 15.47
C GLY A 32 -6.31 14.33 14.13
N LEU A 33 -5.19 15.04 13.99
CA LEU A 33 -4.79 15.68 12.74
C LEU A 33 -4.62 14.66 11.61
N VAL A 34 -3.92 13.56 11.87
CA VAL A 34 -3.71 12.47 10.89
C VAL A 34 -5.05 11.84 10.50
N THR A 35 -5.94 11.59 11.47
CA THR A 35 -7.26 11.03 11.21
C THR A 35 -8.11 11.95 10.34
N VAL A 36 -8.16 13.25 10.67
CA VAL A 36 -8.93 14.24 9.90
C VAL A 36 -8.36 14.42 8.49
N ARG A 37 -7.03 14.49 8.37
CA ARG A 37 -6.36 14.59 7.06
C ARG A 37 -6.52 13.32 6.23
N GLY A 38 -6.55 12.15 6.86
CA GLY A 38 -6.74 10.86 6.21
C GLY A 38 -8.20 10.55 5.83
N ALA A 39 -9.17 11.04 6.61
CA ALA A 39 -10.60 10.77 6.38
C ALA A 39 -11.11 11.28 5.02
N GLY A 40 -10.49 12.32 4.46
CA GLY A 40 -10.84 12.80 3.11
C GLY A 40 -10.36 11.87 1.98
N HIS A 41 -9.41 10.98 2.23
CA HIS A 41 -8.72 10.22 1.18
C HIS A 41 -9.64 9.24 0.44
N PHE A 42 -10.55 8.57 1.15
CA PHE A 42 -11.46 7.58 0.56
C PHE A 42 -12.79 8.19 0.09
N TRP A 43 -12.97 9.50 0.26
CA TRP A 43 -14.20 10.15 -0.15
C TRP A 43 -14.26 10.25 -1.69
N PRO A 44 -15.36 9.82 -2.33
CA PRO A 44 -15.54 9.97 -3.78
C PRO A 44 -15.83 11.45 -4.12
N SER A 45 -14.75 12.22 -4.24
CA SER A 45 -14.76 13.62 -4.61
C SER A 45 -15.31 13.80 -6.02
N GLN A 46 -15.94 14.95 -6.25
CA GLN A 46 -16.47 15.28 -7.57
C GLN A 46 -15.33 15.43 -8.58
N VAL A 47 -15.61 15.00 -9.82
CA VAL A 47 -14.69 15.14 -10.94
C VAL A 47 -15.11 16.36 -11.74
N THR A 48 -14.27 17.38 -11.75
CA THR A 48 -14.57 18.65 -12.41
C THR A 48 -13.86 18.70 -13.76
N GLN A 49 -14.57 19.24 -14.75
CA GLN A 49 -14.03 19.59 -16.05
C GLN A 49 -13.77 21.10 -16.10
N PHE A 50 -12.52 21.47 -16.32
CA PHE A 50 -12.06 22.85 -16.44
C PHE A 50 -11.76 23.18 -17.90
N SER A 51 -12.39 24.22 -18.45
CA SER A 51 -11.93 24.88 -19.66
C SER A 51 -10.81 25.83 -19.28
N TYR A 52 -9.57 25.51 -19.70
CA TYR A 52 -8.36 26.17 -19.24
C TYR A 52 -7.62 26.83 -20.40
N GLN A 53 -7.28 28.11 -20.26
CA GLN A 53 -6.53 28.83 -21.27
C GLN A 53 -5.50 29.77 -20.63
N GLU A 54 -4.24 29.40 -20.78
CA GLU A 54 -3.10 30.26 -20.48
C GLU A 54 -2.83 31.25 -21.62
N GLU A 55 -2.33 32.43 -21.28
CA GLU A 55 -1.95 33.45 -22.27
C GLU A 55 -0.88 32.89 -23.23
N GLY A 56 -1.17 32.95 -24.54
CA GLY A 56 -0.29 32.44 -25.59
C GLY A 56 -0.33 30.93 -25.80
N LYS A 57 -1.17 30.18 -25.07
CA LYS A 57 -1.39 28.74 -25.27
C LYS A 57 -2.78 28.47 -25.86
N GLN A 58 -2.92 27.30 -26.50
CA GLN A 58 -4.21 26.83 -26.99
C GLN A 58 -5.14 26.51 -25.80
N PRO A 59 -6.45 26.72 -25.94
CA PRO A 59 -7.42 26.25 -24.96
C PRO A 59 -7.30 24.73 -24.79
N GLN A 60 -7.34 24.27 -23.54
CA GLN A 60 -7.30 22.86 -23.20
C GLN A 60 -8.38 22.54 -22.18
N ILE A 61 -8.90 21.31 -22.23
CA ILE A 61 -9.77 20.78 -21.19
C ILE A 61 -8.88 20.04 -20.18
N ILE A 62 -9.16 20.25 -18.90
CA ILE A 62 -8.52 19.52 -17.81
C ILE A 62 -9.61 18.84 -17.01
N ILE A 63 -9.50 17.53 -16.84
CA ILE A 63 -10.46 16.73 -16.06
C ILE A 63 -9.76 16.21 -14.83
N GLY A 64 -10.37 16.35 -13.65
CA GLY A 64 -9.83 15.75 -12.44
C GLY A 64 -10.52 16.20 -11.15
N GLU A 65 -10.01 15.69 -10.04
CA GLU A 65 -10.46 16.07 -8.70
C GLU A 65 -9.64 17.27 -8.20
N LYS A 66 -10.31 18.29 -7.66
CA LYS A 66 -9.61 19.38 -6.96
C LYS A 66 -9.19 18.90 -5.57
N VAL A 67 -7.89 18.71 -5.36
CA VAL A 67 -7.32 18.16 -4.13
C VAL A 67 -6.91 19.24 -3.14
N ASP A 68 -6.33 20.33 -3.63
CA ASP A 68 -5.82 21.40 -2.79
C ASP A 68 -5.92 22.76 -3.48
N THR A 69 -5.89 23.83 -2.68
CA THR A 69 -5.85 25.22 -3.15
C THR A 69 -4.71 25.95 -2.46
N SER A 70 -3.76 26.44 -3.27
CA SER A 70 -2.66 27.29 -2.81
C SER A 70 -3.00 28.76 -3.07
N ILE A 71 -2.84 29.61 -2.05
CA ILE A 71 -3.01 31.06 -2.15
C ILE A 71 -1.67 31.70 -1.82
N THR A 72 -1.05 32.32 -2.82
CA THR A 72 0.29 32.92 -2.70
C THR A 72 0.20 34.43 -2.84
N PRO A 73 0.70 35.24 -1.89
CA PRO A 73 0.74 36.69 -2.02
C PRO A 73 1.51 37.14 -3.28
N ALA A 74 1.06 38.20 -3.94
CA ALA A 74 1.63 38.65 -5.21
C ALA A 74 3.14 38.92 -5.17
N ALA A 75 3.66 39.42 -4.05
CA ALA A 75 5.10 39.64 -3.88
C ALA A 75 5.92 38.33 -3.99
N MET A 76 5.40 37.23 -3.41
CA MET A 76 6.03 35.91 -3.46
C MET A 76 5.79 35.20 -4.81
N ALA A 77 4.63 35.42 -5.42
CA ALA A 77 4.36 34.91 -6.76
C ALA A 77 5.29 35.56 -7.81
N LYS A 78 5.50 36.89 -7.71
CA LYS A 78 6.44 37.62 -8.58
C LYS A 78 7.89 37.12 -8.40
N SER A 79 8.32 36.84 -7.16
CA SER A 79 9.68 36.34 -6.91
C SER A 79 9.93 34.91 -7.42
N THR A 80 8.86 34.12 -7.59
CA THR A 80 8.91 32.76 -8.16
C THR A 80 8.70 32.73 -9.68
N GLY A 81 8.59 33.90 -10.32
CA GLY A 81 8.54 34.04 -11.78
C GLY A 81 7.14 34.11 -12.38
N PHE A 82 6.08 34.19 -11.56
CA PHE A 82 4.73 34.42 -12.07
C PHE A 82 4.52 35.88 -12.46
N LYS A 83 3.92 36.09 -13.63
CA LYS A 83 3.35 37.38 -14.00
C LYS A 83 2.06 37.61 -13.20
N MET A 84 1.96 38.77 -12.58
CA MET A 84 0.80 39.20 -11.78
C MET A 84 0.35 40.56 -12.31
N ALA A 85 -0.97 40.75 -12.47
CA ALA A 85 -1.51 42.04 -12.85
C ALA A 85 -1.41 43.06 -11.70
N ASP A 86 -1.46 44.36 -12.00
CA ASP A 86 -1.32 45.41 -10.98
C ASP A 86 -2.48 45.42 -9.96
N ASN A 87 -3.61 44.82 -10.31
CA ASN A 87 -4.79 44.67 -9.47
C ASN A 87 -4.91 43.27 -8.81
N GLU A 88 -3.87 42.44 -8.89
CA GLU A 88 -3.88 41.08 -8.37
C GLU A 88 -3.01 40.96 -7.11
N ASP A 89 -3.65 40.90 -5.95
CA ASP A 89 -2.97 40.83 -4.64
C ASP A 89 -2.50 39.41 -4.28
N THR A 90 -3.13 38.38 -4.86
CA THR A 90 -2.85 36.97 -4.59
C THR A 90 -2.94 36.13 -5.85
N LEU A 91 -2.00 35.20 -6.01
CA LEU A 91 -2.08 34.11 -6.99
C LEU A 91 -2.81 32.92 -6.35
N VAL A 92 -3.91 32.50 -6.95
CA VAL A 92 -4.65 31.30 -6.56
C VAL A 92 -4.36 30.17 -7.53
N GLN A 93 -3.92 29.03 -7.01
CA GLN A 93 -3.65 27.83 -7.78
C GLN A 93 -4.42 26.64 -7.22
N TYR A 94 -4.97 25.82 -8.11
CA TYR A 94 -5.61 24.56 -7.75
C TYR A 94 -4.68 23.40 -8.07
N LEU A 95 -4.54 22.47 -7.14
CA LEU A 95 -3.93 21.16 -7.36
C LEU A 95 -5.01 20.21 -7.85
N ILE A 96 -4.96 19.85 -9.12
CA ILE A 96 -5.90 18.91 -9.74
C ILE A 96 -5.25 17.55 -9.85
N LYS A 97 -5.92 16.52 -9.34
CA LYS A 97 -5.57 15.12 -9.60
C LYS A 97 -6.23 14.72 -10.92
N THR A 98 -5.46 14.76 -12.00
CA THR A 98 -5.91 14.43 -13.35
C THR A 98 -5.80 12.95 -13.67
N GLY A 99 -5.07 12.19 -12.86
CA GLY A 99 -4.78 10.77 -13.11
C GLY A 99 -4.24 10.56 -14.53
N ASN A 100 -4.71 9.49 -15.19
CA ASN A 100 -4.41 9.19 -16.60
C ASN A 100 -2.89 9.15 -16.87
N ARG A 101 -2.09 8.60 -15.95
CA ARG A 101 -0.61 8.67 -15.98
C ARG A 101 0.01 8.18 -17.30
N ASP A 102 -0.63 7.22 -17.95
CA ASP A 102 -0.29 6.66 -19.26
C ASP A 102 -0.57 7.61 -20.44
N VAL A 103 -1.45 8.60 -20.26
CA VAL A 103 -1.78 9.63 -21.26
C VAL A 103 -1.04 10.94 -20.98
N THR A 104 -1.00 11.34 -19.71
CA THR A 104 -0.59 12.68 -19.27
C THR A 104 0.84 12.74 -18.72
N GLY A 105 1.41 11.59 -18.31
CA GLY A 105 2.70 11.48 -17.65
C GLY A 105 2.72 11.86 -16.16
N SER A 106 1.65 12.46 -15.62
CA SER A 106 1.56 12.90 -14.22
C SER A 106 0.15 12.78 -13.68
N ASP A 107 0.02 12.30 -12.43
CA ASP A 107 -1.26 12.20 -11.74
C ASP A 107 -1.79 13.53 -11.22
N PHE A 108 -0.91 14.52 -11.07
CA PHE A 108 -1.22 15.82 -10.49
C PHE A 108 -0.74 16.98 -11.36
N ARG A 109 -1.53 18.04 -11.41
CA ARG A 109 -1.21 19.28 -12.12
C ARG A 109 -1.66 20.50 -11.32
N TRP A 110 -0.79 21.50 -11.24
CA TRP A 110 -1.16 22.81 -10.74
C TRP A 110 -1.73 23.66 -11.88
N ILE A 111 -2.92 24.22 -11.67
CA ILE A 111 -3.55 25.15 -12.60
C ILE A 111 -3.84 26.47 -11.90
N GLN A 112 -3.74 27.58 -12.64
CA GLN A 112 -4.03 28.91 -12.10
C GLN A 112 -5.51 29.25 -12.25
N GLU A 113 -6.17 29.65 -11.17
CA GLU A 113 -7.62 29.94 -11.16
C GLU A 113 -8.00 30.97 -12.24
N ARG A 114 -7.24 32.05 -12.37
CA ARG A 114 -7.46 33.13 -13.36
C ARG A 114 -7.49 32.67 -14.83
N ASN A 115 -6.92 31.50 -15.13
CA ASN A 115 -6.87 30.93 -16.47
C ASN A 115 -8.02 29.94 -16.72
N VAL A 116 -8.82 29.63 -15.70
CA VAL A 116 -10.05 28.84 -15.83
C VAL A 116 -11.13 29.73 -16.43
N LYS A 117 -11.65 29.34 -17.59
CA LYS A 117 -12.73 30.06 -18.31
C LYS A 117 -14.11 29.56 -17.92
N GLU A 118 -14.23 28.25 -17.73
CA GLU A 118 -15.46 27.57 -17.35
C GLU A 118 -15.13 26.35 -16.50
N GLN A 119 -15.98 26.05 -15.53
CA GLN A 119 -15.92 24.82 -14.75
C GLN A 119 -17.30 24.16 -14.75
N SER A 120 -17.33 22.84 -14.88
CA SER A 120 -18.56 22.04 -14.79
C SER A 120 -18.27 20.70 -14.15
N ASP A 121 -19.28 20.08 -13.54
CA ASP A 121 -19.20 18.75 -12.94
C ASP A 121 -20.14 17.81 -13.68
N PRO A 122 -19.78 17.29 -14.88
CA PRO A 122 -20.69 16.47 -15.68
C PRO A 122 -21.08 15.20 -14.94
N VAL A 123 -22.37 14.86 -14.95
CA VAL A 123 -22.94 13.72 -14.21
C VAL A 123 -22.36 12.40 -14.70
N ASP A 124 -21.98 12.32 -15.98
CA ASP A 124 -21.47 11.12 -16.64
C ASP A 124 -19.95 10.90 -16.47
N MET A 125 -19.25 11.78 -15.73
CA MET A 125 -17.82 11.62 -15.45
C MET A 125 -17.54 10.34 -14.68
N MET A 126 -16.75 9.47 -15.29
CA MET A 126 -16.35 8.18 -14.78
C MET A 126 -14.93 8.26 -14.20
N VAL A 127 -14.78 7.68 -13.01
CA VAL A 127 -13.50 7.32 -12.41
C VAL A 127 -13.33 5.81 -12.55
N VAL A 128 -12.20 5.38 -13.13
CA VAL A 128 -11.83 3.97 -13.20
C VAL A 128 -10.60 3.75 -12.33
N GLU A 129 -10.77 2.99 -11.25
CA GLU A 129 -9.65 2.50 -10.45
C GLU A 129 -8.98 1.36 -11.24
N ARG A 130 -7.72 1.55 -11.61
CA ARG A 130 -6.96 0.57 -12.38
C ARG A 130 -5.99 -0.16 -11.47
N ARG A 131 -5.54 -1.33 -11.90
CA ARG A 131 -4.50 -2.11 -11.21
C ARG A 131 -3.10 -1.54 -11.46
N GLU A 132 -2.94 -0.77 -12.53
CA GLU A 132 -1.70 -0.17 -12.99
C GLU A 132 -2.00 1.26 -13.46
N TRP A 133 -1.01 2.15 -13.40
CA TRP A 133 -1.09 3.53 -13.94
C TRP A 133 -2.08 4.46 -13.23
N GLY A 134 -2.50 4.14 -12.00
CA GLY A 134 -3.38 4.98 -11.21
C GLY A 134 -4.80 5.09 -11.75
N ASN A 135 -5.60 5.98 -11.13
CA ASN A 135 -6.97 6.25 -11.57
C ASN A 135 -7.01 6.81 -13.00
N PHE A 136 -8.03 6.40 -13.74
CA PHE A 136 -8.43 7.05 -14.98
C PHE A 136 -9.66 7.94 -14.78
N TYR A 137 -9.64 9.12 -15.39
CA TYR A 137 -10.74 10.09 -15.39
C TYR A 137 -11.17 10.39 -16.83
N GLY A 138 -12.47 10.23 -17.11
CA GLY A 138 -13.03 10.52 -18.43
C GLY A 138 -14.49 10.12 -18.57
N GLN A 139 -14.99 10.10 -19.81
CA GLN A 139 -16.38 9.73 -20.11
C GLN A 139 -16.43 8.38 -20.81
N LEU A 140 -17.34 7.49 -20.40
CA LEU A 140 -17.54 6.20 -21.06
C LEU A 140 -18.17 6.41 -22.45
N VAL A 141 -17.58 5.81 -23.48
CA VAL A 141 -18.07 5.88 -24.87
C VAL A 141 -18.76 4.58 -25.25
N GLU A 142 -18.08 3.45 -25.04
CA GLU A 142 -18.59 2.13 -25.40
C GLU A 142 -17.93 1.02 -24.57
N VAL A 143 -18.59 -0.14 -24.53
CA VAL A 143 -18.05 -1.39 -23.99
C VAL A 143 -17.88 -2.36 -25.14
N LYS A 144 -16.74 -3.04 -25.19
CA LYS A 144 -16.41 -4.02 -26.22
C LYS A 144 -16.27 -5.42 -25.66
N GLU A 145 -16.67 -6.39 -26.47
CA GLU A 145 -16.40 -7.82 -26.30
C GLU A 145 -15.66 -8.30 -27.55
N SER A 146 -14.46 -8.86 -27.38
CA SER A 146 -13.58 -9.31 -28.47
C SER A 146 -13.38 -8.25 -29.56
N GLY A 147 -13.21 -6.98 -29.14
CA GLY A 147 -13.00 -5.84 -30.03
C GLY A 147 -14.25 -5.30 -30.72
N LYS A 148 -15.44 -5.90 -30.50
CA LYS A 148 -16.72 -5.42 -31.05
C LYS A 148 -17.52 -4.67 -30.00
N ALA A 149 -18.06 -3.51 -30.34
CA ALA A 149 -18.93 -2.75 -29.45
C ALA A 149 -20.21 -3.54 -29.14
N ILE A 150 -20.49 -3.77 -27.86
CA ILE A 150 -21.70 -4.44 -27.37
C ILE A 150 -22.68 -3.47 -26.71
N ALA A 151 -22.20 -2.29 -26.28
CA ALA A 151 -23.03 -1.22 -25.74
C ALA A 151 -22.35 0.13 -25.96
N THR A 152 -23.14 1.18 -26.19
CA THR A 152 -22.65 2.54 -26.50
C THR A 152 -23.51 3.59 -25.79
N GLY A 153 -22.93 4.75 -25.47
CA GLY A 153 -23.67 5.86 -24.85
C GLY A 153 -24.20 5.51 -23.46
N GLU A 154 -25.40 5.99 -23.11
CA GLU A 154 -25.99 5.80 -21.77
C GLU A 154 -26.20 4.32 -21.38
N GLN A 155 -26.47 3.46 -22.36
CA GLN A 155 -26.64 2.01 -22.13
C GLN A 155 -25.32 1.29 -21.82
N ALA A 156 -24.17 1.93 -22.07
CA ALA A 156 -22.86 1.36 -21.79
C ALA A 156 -22.58 1.24 -20.29
N TRP A 157 -23.14 2.12 -19.45
CA TRP A 157 -22.83 2.17 -18.02
C TRP A 157 -23.30 0.92 -17.25
N PRO A 158 -24.57 0.46 -17.35
CA PRO A 158 -24.98 -0.78 -16.69
C PRO A 158 -24.19 -1.99 -17.19
N VAL A 159 -23.88 -2.03 -18.50
CA VAL A 159 -23.13 -3.13 -19.11
C VAL A 159 -21.70 -3.17 -18.59
N VAL A 160 -21.00 -2.03 -18.48
CA VAL A 160 -19.62 -2.02 -18.00
C VAL A 160 -19.53 -2.48 -16.54
N GLN A 161 -20.51 -2.14 -15.70
CA GLN A 161 -20.54 -2.56 -14.30
C GLN A 161 -20.60 -4.10 -14.20
N THR A 162 -21.52 -4.73 -14.91
CA THR A 162 -21.61 -6.21 -14.95
C THR A 162 -20.33 -6.84 -15.50
N ARG A 163 -19.75 -6.28 -16.57
CA ARG A 163 -18.51 -6.83 -17.15
C ARG A 163 -17.28 -6.66 -16.24
N ILE A 164 -17.23 -5.60 -15.44
CA ILE A 164 -16.19 -5.42 -14.42
C ILE A 164 -16.34 -6.48 -13.31
N GLU A 165 -17.56 -6.76 -12.85
CA GLU A 165 -17.80 -7.83 -11.86
C GLU A 165 -17.36 -9.20 -12.38
N ASP A 166 -17.71 -9.53 -13.63
CA ASP A 166 -17.27 -10.76 -14.29
C ASP A 166 -15.74 -10.83 -14.39
N ALA A 167 -15.09 -9.75 -14.82
CA ALA A 167 -13.64 -9.67 -14.94
C ALA A 167 -12.96 -9.80 -13.56
N LEU A 168 -13.55 -9.23 -12.51
CA LEU A 168 -13.05 -9.34 -11.13
C LEU A 168 -13.17 -10.77 -10.60
N ALA A 169 -14.24 -11.49 -10.93
CA ALA A 169 -14.40 -12.90 -10.56
C ALA A 169 -13.33 -13.77 -11.24
N VAL A 170 -13.11 -13.58 -12.55
CA VAL A 170 -12.04 -14.30 -13.28
C VAL A 170 -10.66 -13.93 -12.75
N PHE A 171 -10.42 -12.66 -12.42
CA PHE A 171 -9.16 -12.23 -11.82
C PHE A 171 -8.88 -12.92 -10.47
N LYS A 172 -9.91 -13.06 -9.62
CA LYS A 172 -9.78 -13.79 -8.33
C LYS A 172 -9.43 -15.25 -8.54
N GLU A 173 -10.00 -15.89 -9.56
CA GLU A 173 -9.72 -17.29 -9.91
C GLU A 173 -8.27 -17.45 -10.42
N ILE A 174 -7.81 -16.56 -11.31
CA ILE A 174 -6.41 -16.51 -11.75
C ILE A 174 -5.48 -16.35 -10.55
N ALA A 175 -5.76 -15.38 -9.68
CA ALA A 175 -4.94 -15.12 -8.50
C ALA A 175 -4.91 -16.31 -7.53
N HIS A 176 -6.01 -17.05 -7.39
CA HIS A 176 -6.07 -18.27 -6.59
C HIS A 176 -5.19 -19.37 -7.18
N LEU A 177 -5.33 -19.66 -8.47
CA LEU A 177 -4.52 -20.68 -9.16
C LEU A 177 -3.02 -20.36 -9.08
N GLU A 178 -2.63 -19.11 -9.29
CA GLU A 178 -1.22 -18.69 -9.25
C GLU A 178 -0.64 -18.73 -7.82
N LYS A 179 -1.33 -18.13 -6.84
CA LYS A 179 -0.80 -17.99 -5.48
C LYS A 179 -0.94 -19.25 -4.65
N LYS A 180 -2.01 -20.04 -4.84
CA LYS A 180 -2.30 -21.23 -4.00
C LYS A 180 -1.88 -22.52 -4.68
N GLU A 181 -2.47 -22.84 -5.82
CA GLU A 181 -2.27 -24.14 -6.48
C GLU A 181 -0.85 -24.27 -7.03
N ILE A 182 -0.46 -23.36 -7.93
CA ILE A 182 0.89 -23.33 -8.49
C ILE A 182 1.93 -23.04 -7.41
N GLY A 183 1.61 -22.17 -6.45
CA GLY A 183 2.45 -21.93 -5.29
C GLY A 183 2.77 -23.20 -4.50
N ALA A 184 1.78 -24.05 -4.24
CA ALA A 184 1.96 -25.33 -3.56
C ALA A 184 2.81 -26.32 -4.38
N ILE A 185 2.62 -26.36 -5.70
CA ILE A 185 3.46 -27.17 -6.61
C ILE A 185 4.91 -26.71 -6.55
N ASN A 186 5.16 -25.39 -6.68
CA ASN A 186 6.51 -24.84 -6.62
C ASN A 186 7.19 -25.14 -5.29
N TYR A 187 6.45 -25.06 -4.18
CA TYR A 187 6.96 -25.46 -2.87
C TYR A 187 7.32 -26.95 -2.82
N GLY A 188 6.49 -27.82 -3.39
CA GLY A 188 6.76 -29.26 -3.51
C GLY A 188 8.00 -29.56 -4.35
N LEU A 189 8.13 -28.91 -5.51
CA LEU A 189 9.31 -29.04 -6.38
C LEU A 189 10.59 -28.57 -5.69
N GLU A 190 10.53 -27.46 -4.95
CA GLU A 190 11.67 -26.96 -4.20
C GLU A 190 12.07 -27.93 -3.08
N ARG A 191 11.09 -28.52 -2.39
CA ARG A 191 11.36 -29.56 -1.38
C ARG A 191 12.06 -30.78 -1.99
N LEU A 192 11.63 -31.24 -3.16
CA LEU A 192 12.29 -32.34 -3.89
C LEU A 192 13.71 -31.97 -4.32
N ARG A 193 13.94 -30.73 -4.77
CA ARG A 193 15.28 -30.23 -5.10
C ARG A 193 16.21 -30.30 -3.89
N LEU A 194 15.74 -29.81 -2.74
CA LEU A 194 16.50 -29.83 -1.48
C LEU A 194 16.77 -31.25 -1.01
N GLU A 195 15.80 -32.16 -1.14
CA GLU A 195 15.96 -33.58 -0.79
C GLU A 195 17.01 -34.27 -1.68
N GLN A 196 16.94 -34.07 -3.00
CA GLN A 196 17.96 -34.58 -3.92
C GLN A 196 19.35 -34.07 -3.52
N ARG A 197 19.48 -32.75 -3.31
CA ARG A 197 20.75 -32.13 -2.94
C ARG A 197 21.30 -32.67 -1.62
N LYS A 198 20.44 -32.92 -0.64
CA LYS A 198 20.82 -33.53 0.64
C LYS A 198 21.35 -34.95 0.47
N LEU A 199 20.75 -35.76 -0.41
CA LEU A 199 21.24 -37.11 -0.72
C LEU A 199 22.58 -37.07 -1.47
N GLU A 200 22.77 -36.12 -2.38
CA GLU A 200 24.06 -35.87 -3.05
C GLU A 200 25.16 -35.54 -2.04
N LEU A 201 24.92 -34.59 -1.14
CA LEU A 201 25.88 -34.20 -0.11
C LEU A 201 26.26 -35.34 0.84
N LYS A 202 25.33 -36.28 1.07
CA LYS A 202 25.56 -37.48 1.88
C LYS A 202 26.15 -38.66 1.10
N ASN A 203 26.41 -38.50 -0.21
CA ASN A 203 26.79 -39.59 -1.12
C ASN A 203 25.85 -40.81 -1.04
N SER A 204 24.56 -40.57 -0.78
CA SER A 204 23.54 -41.60 -0.59
C SER A 204 22.44 -41.55 -1.65
N LEU A 205 22.68 -40.86 -2.77
CA LEU A 205 21.74 -40.78 -3.89
C LEU A 205 21.89 -42.02 -4.78
N ASP A 206 21.13 -43.07 -4.46
CA ASP A 206 21.05 -44.28 -5.26
C ASP A 206 20.01 -44.18 -6.40
N ASP A 207 19.98 -45.17 -7.28
CA ASP A 207 19.10 -45.15 -8.45
C ASP A 207 17.62 -45.29 -8.08
N ALA A 208 17.31 -45.94 -6.96
CA ALA A 208 15.95 -46.03 -6.43
C ALA A 208 15.44 -44.66 -5.98
N ALA A 209 16.24 -43.92 -5.21
CA ALA A 209 15.93 -42.55 -4.79
C ALA A 209 15.80 -41.60 -5.98
N LYS A 210 16.69 -41.71 -6.98
CA LYS A 210 16.55 -40.93 -8.23
C LYS A 210 15.24 -41.22 -8.95
N GLN A 211 14.85 -42.49 -9.06
CA GLN A 211 13.60 -42.87 -9.70
C GLN A 211 12.37 -42.37 -8.93
N GLN A 212 12.39 -42.45 -7.59
CA GLN A 212 11.30 -41.93 -6.77
C GLN A 212 11.16 -40.41 -6.93
N ILE A 213 12.26 -39.65 -6.77
CA ILE A 213 12.26 -38.19 -6.92
C ILE A 213 11.80 -37.80 -8.34
N ALA A 214 12.27 -38.51 -9.37
CA ALA A 214 11.84 -38.28 -10.74
C ALA A 214 10.33 -38.56 -10.94
N ALA A 215 9.78 -39.60 -10.31
CA ALA A 215 8.35 -39.92 -10.38
C ALA A 215 7.49 -38.86 -9.68
N GLU A 216 7.88 -38.42 -8.48
CA GLU A 216 7.18 -37.35 -7.75
C GLU A 216 7.26 -36.02 -8.48
N LYS A 217 8.45 -35.68 -9.02
CA LYS A 217 8.64 -34.50 -9.86
C LYS A 217 7.74 -34.54 -11.10
N ALA A 218 7.68 -35.69 -11.78
CA ALA A 218 6.82 -35.86 -12.95
C ALA A 218 5.32 -35.69 -12.60
N ALA A 219 4.89 -36.12 -11.41
CA ALA A 219 3.53 -35.90 -10.93
C ALA A 219 3.23 -34.40 -10.71
N TYR A 220 4.14 -33.67 -10.08
CA TYR A 220 4.03 -32.21 -9.93
C TYR A 220 4.03 -31.49 -11.28
N GLU A 221 4.90 -31.87 -12.22
CA GLU A 221 4.93 -31.31 -13.57
C GLU A 221 3.64 -31.58 -14.34
N ALA A 222 3.02 -32.76 -14.16
CA ALA A 222 1.74 -33.08 -14.77
C ALA A 222 0.60 -32.20 -14.21
N GLN A 223 0.53 -32.01 -12.89
CA GLN A 223 -0.45 -31.09 -12.26
C GLN A 223 -0.22 -29.65 -12.70
N TYR A 224 1.04 -29.21 -12.75
CA TYR A 224 1.40 -27.87 -13.21
C TYR A 224 0.91 -27.61 -14.64
N LYS A 225 1.08 -28.57 -15.55
CA LYS A 225 0.55 -28.49 -16.93
C LYS A 225 -0.98 -28.36 -16.96
N GLN A 226 -1.70 -29.05 -16.09
CA GLN A 226 -3.17 -28.92 -16.01
C GLN A 226 -3.57 -27.49 -15.60
N TYR A 227 -2.93 -26.94 -14.56
CA TYR A 227 -3.20 -25.56 -14.14
C TYR A 227 -2.77 -24.52 -15.18
N GLN A 228 -1.70 -24.78 -15.94
CA GLN A 228 -1.32 -23.91 -17.06
C GLN A 228 -2.40 -23.83 -18.14
N ILE A 229 -3.07 -24.94 -18.45
CA ILE A 229 -4.18 -24.97 -19.41
C ILE A 229 -5.35 -24.15 -18.87
N GLN A 230 -5.74 -24.37 -17.62
CA GLN A 230 -6.82 -23.60 -16.97
C GLN A 230 -6.51 -22.10 -16.93
N LEU A 231 -5.29 -21.73 -16.57
CA LEU A 231 -4.85 -20.33 -16.59
C LEU A 231 -4.93 -19.74 -18.00
N ALA A 232 -4.52 -20.47 -19.04
CA ALA A 232 -4.61 -19.99 -20.41
C ALA A 232 -6.06 -19.67 -20.81
N GLU A 233 -7.02 -20.51 -20.43
CA GLU A 233 -8.45 -20.29 -20.66
C GLU A 233 -8.96 -19.05 -19.90
N LEU A 234 -8.61 -18.90 -18.62
CA LEU A 234 -9.01 -17.73 -17.82
C LEU A 234 -8.38 -16.44 -18.35
N TYR A 235 -7.13 -16.48 -18.79
CA TYR A 235 -6.46 -15.34 -19.42
C TYR A 235 -7.11 -14.96 -20.75
N GLN A 236 -7.59 -15.93 -21.53
CA GLN A 236 -8.38 -15.62 -22.73
C GLN A 236 -9.72 -14.97 -22.36
N LYS A 237 -10.41 -15.50 -21.34
CA LYS A 237 -11.69 -14.98 -20.86
C LYS A 237 -11.59 -13.54 -20.35
N ILE A 238 -10.58 -13.22 -19.53
CA ILE A 238 -10.43 -11.88 -18.94
C ILE A 238 -9.96 -10.82 -19.96
N ARG A 239 -9.25 -11.24 -21.02
CA ARG A 239 -8.79 -10.34 -22.10
C ARG A 239 -9.87 -10.00 -23.12
N ARG A 240 -11.03 -10.68 -23.04
CA ARG A 240 -12.13 -10.53 -23.99
C ARG A 240 -12.74 -9.13 -23.94
N ASP A 241 -12.90 -8.57 -22.75
CA ASP A 241 -13.73 -7.38 -22.54
C ASP A 241 -12.86 -6.13 -22.29
N SER A 242 -13.27 -5.01 -22.88
CA SER A 242 -12.64 -3.70 -22.70
C SER A 242 -13.70 -2.59 -22.64
N LEU A 243 -13.36 -1.48 -22.01
CA LEU A 243 -14.13 -0.25 -22.08
C LEU A 243 -13.38 0.79 -22.91
N VAL A 244 -14.09 1.64 -23.63
CA VAL A 244 -13.51 2.78 -24.34
C VAL A 244 -14.00 4.05 -23.68
N ALA A 245 -13.06 4.89 -23.29
CA ALA A 245 -13.35 6.15 -22.62
C ALA A 245 -12.71 7.34 -23.34
N ARG A 246 -13.41 8.46 -23.35
CA ARG A 246 -12.90 9.74 -23.85
C ARG A 246 -12.08 10.43 -22.78
N THR A 247 -10.87 10.85 -23.14
CA THR A 247 -9.94 11.59 -22.29
C THR A 247 -10.16 13.11 -22.37
N GLU A 248 -9.44 13.86 -21.53
CA GLU A 248 -9.43 15.34 -21.55
C GLU A 248 -9.06 15.94 -22.92
N ASN A 249 -8.24 15.25 -23.73
CA ASN A 249 -7.81 15.72 -25.05
C ASN A 249 -8.82 15.38 -26.17
N GLY A 250 -9.97 14.80 -25.83
CA GLY A 250 -10.98 14.33 -26.78
C GLY A 250 -10.63 13.02 -27.48
N SER A 251 -9.42 12.49 -27.30
CA SER A 251 -9.04 11.16 -27.79
C SER A 251 -9.72 10.06 -26.98
N THR A 252 -9.93 8.90 -27.61
CA THR A 252 -10.44 7.71 -26.95
C THR A 252 -9.29 6.80 -26.51
N LEU A 253 -9.45 6.19 -25.33
CA LEU A 253 -8.56 5.19 -24.78
C LEU A 253 -9.34 3.91 -24.54
N GLU A 254 -8.84 2.79 -25.07
CA GLU A 254 -9.38 1.47 -24.79
C GLU A 254 -8.66 0.85 -23.58
N ILE A 255 -9.40 0.56 -22.53
CA ILE A 255 -8.91 0.02 -21.26
C ILE A 255 -9.42 -1.42 -21.12
N PRO A 256 -8.53 -2.42 -21.13
CA PRO A 256 -8.92 -3.81 -20.89
C PRO A 256 -9.50 -3.98 -19.48
N LEU A 257 -10.64 -4.68 -19.34
CA LEU A 257 -11.26 -4.88 -18.03
C LEU A 257 -10.40 -5.72 -17.09
N ALA A 258 -9.50 -6.54 -17.63
CA ALA A 258 -8.44 -7.20 -16.86
C ALA A 258 -7.62 -6.22 -15.97
N LYS A 259 -7.49 -4.96 -16.40
CA LYS A 259 -6.75 -3.92 -15.66
C LYS A 259 -7.65 -3.06 -14.76
N VAL A 260 -8.96 -3.27 -14.75
CA VAL A 260 -9.93 -2.43 -14.02
C VAL A 260 -10.35 -3.07 -12.70
N VAL A 261 -10.11 -2.40 -11.58
CA VAL A 261 -10.58 -2.83 -10.25
C VAL A 261 -12.05 -2.50 -10.08
N ARG A 262 -12.42 -1.24 -10.36
CA ARG A 262 -13.81 -0.76 -10.35
C ARG A 262 -13.96 0.47 -11.24
N ALA A 263 -15.19 0.80 -11.60
CA ALA A 263 -15.54 2.08 -12.21
C ALA A 263 -16.73 2.69 -11.47
N PHE A 264 -16.74 4.01 -11.27
CA PHE A 264 -17.83 4.71 -10.60
C PHE A 264 -18.00 6.15 -11.11
N GLN A 265 -19.17 6.75 -10.90
CA GLN A 265 -19.49 8.13 -11.33
C GLN A 265 -19.75 9.03 -10.10
N PRO A 266 -18.72 9.70 -9.54
CA PRO A 266 -18.84 10.45 -8.29
C PRO A 266 -19.84 11.61 -8.33
N ASN A 267 -20.05 12.16 -9.53
CA ASN A 267 -20.96 13.29 -9.75
C ASN A 267 -22.43 12.85 -9.79
N ALA A 268 -22.70 11.59 -10.13
CA ALA A 268 -24.04 10.99 -10.13
C ALA A 268 -24.44 10.38 -8.77
N MET A 269 -23.48 10.17 -7.85
CA MET A 269 -23.71 9.54 -6.56
C MET A 269 -24.55 10.41 -5.62
N SER A 270 -25.55 9.82 -4.99
CA SER A 270 -26.22 10.40 -3.83
C SER A 270 -25.28 10.42 -2.62
N LEU A 271 -25.61 11.21 -1.59
CA LEU A 271 -24.85 11.24 -0.34
C LEU A 271 -24.75 9.84 0.30
N PHE A 272 -25.82 9.04 0.19
CA PHE A 272 -25.83 7.68 0.70
C PHE A 272 -24.85 6.78 -0.06
N ASP A 273 -24.81 6.87 -1.40
CA ASP A 273 -23.86 6.11 -2.22
C ASP A 273 -22.42 6.48 -1.87
N LYS A 274 -22.14 7.76 -1.61
CA LYS A 274 -20.81 8.22 -1.19
C LYS A 274 -20.40 7.63 0.16
N ILE A 275 -21.31 7.54 1.12
CA ILE A 275 -21.06 6.92 2.44
C ILE A 275 -20.79 5.42 2.30
N VAL A 276 -21.57 4.71 1.49
CA VAL A 276 -21.36 3.27 1.22
C VAL A 276 -20.02 3.04 0.52
N HIS A 277 -19.70 3.86 -0.49
CA HIS A 277 -18.42 3.80 -1.18
C HIS A 277 -17.24 4.03 -0.23
N TYR A 278 -17.33 5.06 0.62
CA TYR A 278 -16.33 5.36 1.64
C TYR A 278 -16.09 4.18 2.58
N GLY A 279 -17.18 3.60 3.13
CA GLY A 279 -17.08 2.43 4.01
C GLY A 279 -16.44 1.23 3.33
N THR A 280 -16.80 0.97 2.07
CA THR A 280 -16.22 -0.11 1.27
C THR A 280 -14.71 0.10 1.05
N LYS A 281 -14.28 1.31 0.68
CA LYS A 281 -12.86 1.65 0.50
C LYS A 281 -12.05 1.54 1.80
N VAL A 282 -12.64 1.91 2.94
CA VAL A 282 -11.98 1.74 4.25
C VAL A 282 -11.78 0.27 4.59
N VAL A 283 -12.78 -0.58 4.36
CA VAL A 283 -12.67 -2.02 4.60
C VAL A 283 -11.60 -2.63 3.70
N GLU A 284 -11.63 -2.31 2.40
CA GLU A 284 -10.60 -2.76 1.46
C GLU A 284 -9.21 -2.32 1.86
N PHE A 285 -9.04 -1.04 2.24
CA PHE A 285 -7.76 -0.54 2.69
C PHE A 285 -7.23 -1.33 3.90
N LEU A 286 -8.09 -1.77 4.81
CA LEU A 286 -7.69 -2.54 5.99
C LEU A 286 -7.49 -4.03 5.71
N ALA A 287 -8.15 -4.60 4.70
CA ALA A 287 -8.26 -6.05 4.49
C ALA A 287 -7.51 -6.58 3.25
N ASP A 288 -7.32 -5.76 2.22
CA ASP A 288 -6.66 -6.19 0.98
C ASP A 288 -5.13 -6.14 1.06
N ASP A 289 -4.49 -6.82 0.10
CA ASP A 289 -3.05 -6.74 -0.16
C ASP A 289 -2.66 -5.38 -0.77
N PRO A 290 -1.43 -4.90 -0.55
CA PRO A 290 -0.91 -3.71 -1.21
C PRO A 290 -0.68 -3.95 -2.71
N ARG A 291 -0.83 -2.87 -3.49
CA ARG A 291 -0.62 -2.82 -4.94
C ARG A 291 0.28 -1.63 -5.31
N GLU A 292 0.82 -1.62 -6.52
CA GLU A 292 1.63 -0.52 -7.08
C GLU A 292 2.69 0.01 -6.10
N ALA A 293 3.58 -0.87 -5.62
CA ALA A 293 4.63 -0.53 -4.66
C ALA A 293 4.12 0.14 -3.35
N ASN A 294 2.95 -0.30 -2.86
CA ASN A 294 2.26 0.22 -1.68
C ASN A 294 1.64 1.61 -1.86
N THR A 295 1.46 2.08 -3.11
CA THR A 295 0.74 3.34 -3.38
C THR A 295 -0.78 3.13 -3.49
N GLU A 296 -1.21 1.89 -3.74
CA GLU A 296 -2.62 1.50 -3.85
C GLU A 296 -2.89 0.17 -3.13
N GLY A 297 -4.16 -0.24 -3.07
CA GLY A 297 -4.58 -1.49 -2.40
C GLY A 297 -4.73 -1.32 -0.89
N GLY A 298 -4.55 -2.42 -0.15
CA GLY A 298 -4.70 -2.45 1.30
C GLY A 298 -3.40 -2.62 2.08
N ILE A 299 -3.50 -2.55 3.41
CA ILE A 299 -2.38 -2.61 4.36
C ILE A 299 -2.48 -3.80 5.31
N PHE A 300 -3.33 -4.78 5.00
CA PHE A 300 -3.59 -5.93 5.88
C PHE A 300 -2.31 -6.69 6.28
N PRO A 301 -1.41 -7.08 5.35
CA PRO A 301 -0.20 -7.81 5.71
C PRO A 301 0.71 -7.03 6.67
N ALA A 302 0.77 -5.69 6.53
CA ALA A 302 1.59 -4.83 7.38
C ALA A 302 1.02 -4.73 8.81
N ILE A 303 -0.31 -4.57 8.94
CA ILE A 303 -0.99 -4.59 10.24
C ILE A 303 -0.79 -5.95 10.91
N PHE A 304 -1.11 -7.03 10.19
CA PHE A 304 -0.99 -8.39 10.71
C PHE A 304 0.43 -8.70 11.16
N GLY A 305 1.43 -8.42 10.32
CA GLY A 305 2.84 -8.62 10.65
C GLY A 305 3.25 -7.86 11.90
N THR A 306 2.86 -6.59 12.02
CA THR A 306 3.17 -5.75 13.19
C THR A 306 2.55 -6.30 14.46
N VAL A 307 1.25 -6.62 14.43
CA VAL A 307 0.54 -7.18 15.60
C VAL A 307 1.12 -8.53 15.99
N MET A 308 1.35 -9.42 15.03
CA MET A 308 1.94 -10.73 15.30
C MET A 308 3.34 -10.62 15.91
N MET A 309 4.20 -9.73 15.39
CA MET A 309 5.52 -9.49 15.95
C MET A 309 5.44 -9.00 17.39
N VAL A 310 4.58 -8.02 17.70
CA VAL A 310 4.40 -7.51 19.07
C VAL A 310 3.86 -8.58 20.00
N MET A 311 2.88 -9.37 19.55
CA MET A 311 2.31 -10.46 20.34
C MET A 311 3.33 -11.56 20.62
N MET A 312 4.08 -12.00 19.60
CA MET A 312 5.14 -12.99 19.76
C MET A 312 6.22 -12.50 20.72
N MET A 313 6.68 -11.25 20.57
CA MET A 313 7.66 -10.67 21.48
C MET A 313 7.13 -10.58 22.91
N SER A 314 5.88 -10.19 23.10
CA SER A 314 5.26 -10.11 24.43
C SER A 314 5.13 -11.49 25.07
N VAL A 315 4.62 -12.48 24.35
CA VAL A 315 4.42 -13.85 24.86
C VAL A 315 5.75 -14.52 25.19
N ILE A 316 6.77 -14.33 24.35
CA ILE A 316 8.08 -14.96 24.54
C ILE A 316 8.88 -14.18 25.58
N VAL A 317 9.08 -12.87 25.42
CA VAL A 317 10.03 -12.09 26.22
C VAL A 317 9.50 -11.72 27.59
N THR A 318 8.21 -11.37 27.72
CA THR A 318 7.65 -10.87 28.99
C THR A 318 7.74 -11.89 30.12
N PRO A 319 7.38 -13.18 29.96
CA PRO A 319 7.52 -14.17 31.04
C PRO A 319 8.96 -14.30 31.54
N PHE A 320 9.95 -14.40 30.64
CA PHE A 320 11.35 -14.47 31.04
C PHE A 320 11.81 -13.18 31.74
N GLY A 321 11.37 -12.01 31.26
CA GLY A 321 11.66 -10.73 31.90
C GLY A 321 11.11 -10.64 33.32
N VAL A 322 9.86 -11.07 33.53
CA VAL A 322 9.21 -11.09 34.85
C VAL A 322 9.91 -12.09 35.78
N ILE A 323 10.20 -13.31 35.31
CA ILE A 323 10.90 -14.32 36.11
C ILE A 323 12.29 -13.82 36.51
N ALA A 324 13.05 -13.24 35.57
CA ALA A 324 14.36 -12.68 35.85
C ALA A 324 14.28 -11.53 36.87
N ALA A 325 13.28 -10.64 36.74
CA ALA A 325 13.08 -9.54 37.69
C ALA A 325 12.74 -10.02 39.10
N VAL A 326 11.82 -10.99 39.23
CA VAL A 326 11.44 -11.61 40.52
C VAL A 326 12.64 -12.32 41.12
N TYR A 327 13.37 -13.13 40.34
CA TYR A 327 14.56 -13.83 40.82
C TYR A 327 15.62 -12.85 41.34
N LEU A 328 15.97 -11.83 40.56
CA LEU A 328 16.99 -10.85 40.94
C LEU A 328 16.61 -9.98 42.15
N ARG A 329 15.32 -9.82 42.42
CA ARG A 329 14.82 -8.97 43.50
C ARG A 329 14.55 -9.74 44.79
N GLU A 330 13.93 -10.91 44.70
CA GLU A 330 13.44 -11.66 45.87
C GLU A 330 14.37 -12.81 46.28
N TYR A 331 15.03 -13.47 45.32
CA TYR A 331 15.77 -14.71 45.59
C TYR A 331 17.29 -14.55 45.50
N ALA A 332 17.78 -13.68 44.61
CA ALA A 332 19.19 -13.57 44.32
C ALA A 332 19.94 -12.88 45.48
N LYS A 333 20.91 -13.60 46.07
CA LYS A 333 21.77 -13.06 47.12
C LYS A 333 22.71 -11.99 46.55
N GLN A 334 22.97 -10.94 47.33
CA GLN A 334 23.92 -9.91 46.95
C GLN A 334 25.32 -10.51 46.77
N GLY A 335 25.94 -10.26 45.62
CA GLY A 335 27.23 -10.84 45.27
C GLY A 335 27.77 -10.27 43.96
N PHE A 336 28.94 -10.74 43.54
CA PHE A 336 29.60 -10.27 42.32
C PHE A 336 28.74 -10.48 41.07
N ILE A 337 28.14 -11.67 40.92
CA ILE A 337 27.32 -12.02 39.76
C ILE A 337 26.07 -11.14 39.66
N THR A 338 25.34 -10.95 40.76
CA THR A 338 24.12 -10.11 40.77
C THR A 338 24.43 -8.64 40.50
N ARG A 339 25.58 -8.14 40.98
CA ARG A 339 26.08 -6.80 40.64
C ARG A 339 26.40 -6.66 39.15
N LEU A 340 27.08 -7.65 38.56
CA LEU A 340 27.41 -7.65 37.13
C LEU A 340 26.15 -7.67 36.27
N ILE A 341 25.18 -8.53 36.57
CA ILE A 341 23.89 -8.59 35.85
C ILE A 341 23.17 -7.23 35.93
N ARG A 342 23.12 -6.60 37.11
CA ARG A 342 22.46 -5.30 37.27
C ARG A 342 23.14 -4.20 36.45
N ILE A 343 24.47 -4.19 36.39
CA ILE A 343 25.23 -3.26 35.52
C ILE A 343 24.89 -3.53 34.05
N ALA A 344 24.88 -4.79 33.63
CA ALA A 344 24.54 -5.16 32.25
C ALA A 344 23.13 -4.71 31.87
N VAL A 345 22.11 -4.96 32.71
CA VAL A 345 20.72 -4.53 32.47
C VAL A 345 20.62 -3.01 32.37
N ASN A 346 21.26 -2.27 33.28
CA ASN A 346 21.24 -0.80 33.25
C ASN A 346 21.94 -0.24 32.00
N ASN A 347 23.07 -0.83 31.61
CA ASN A 347 23.76 -0.44 30.38
C ASN A 347 22.92 -0.77 29.15
N LEU A 348 22.31 -1.96 29.10
CA LEU A 348 21.44 -2.38 28.00
C LEU A 348 20.22 -1.45 27.87
N ALA A 349 19.62 -1.02 28.98
CA ALA A 349 18.52 -0.06 28.96
C ALA A 349 18.94 1.33 28.45
N GLY A 350 20.22 1.69 28.53
CA GLY A 350 20.77 2.96 28.08
C GLY A 350 21.29 2.98 26.63
N VAL A 351 21.39 1.83 25.96
CA VAL A 351 21.89 1.75 24.57
C VAL A 351 20.80 2.24 23.61
N PRO A 352 21.12 3.15 22.66
CA PRO A 352 20.17 3.60 21.64
C PRO A 352 19.66 2.44 20.77
N SER A 353 18.38 2.46 20.41
CA SER A 353 17.74 1.40 19.61
C SER A 353 18.41 1.16 18.24
N VAL A 354 18.95 2.20 17.61
CA VAL A 354 19.68 2.08 16.33
C VAL A 354 20.91 1.17 16.46
N VAL A 355 21.62 1.23 17.59
CA VAL A 355 22.79 0.39 17.84
C VAL A 355 22.36 -1.07 17.95
N TYR A 356 21.25 -1.36 18.63
CA TYR A 356 20.69 -2.72 18.68
C TYR A 356 20.29 -3.22 17.30
N GLY A 357 19.71 -2.37 16.45
CA GLY A 357 19.34 -2.74 15.08
C GLY A 357 20.56 -3.17 14.25
N VAL A 358 21.62 -2.35 14.23
CA VAL A 358 22.83 -2.65 13.45
C VAL A 358 23.60 -3.83 14.02
N PHE A 359 23.73 -3.92 15.35
CA PHE A 359 24.33 -5.08 16.02
C PHE A 359 23.54 -6.35 15.71
N GLY A 360 22.21 -6.29 15.77
CA GLY A 360 21.35 -7.43 15.51
C GLY A 360 21.50 -7.97 14.09
N LEU A 361 21.54 -7.07 13.09
CA LEU A 361 21.82 -7.45 11.71
C LEU A 361 23.20 -8.11 11.58
N GLY A 362 24.26 -7.46 12.09
CA GLY A 362 25.62 -7.97 11.96
C GLY A 362 25.84 -9.31 12.67
N PHE A 363 25.38 -9.43 13.91
CA PHE A 363 25.61 -10.61 14.73
C PHE A 363 24.61 -11.74 14.45
N PHE A 364 23.30 -11.47 14.48
CA PHE A 364 22.31 -12.55 14.34
C PHE A 364 22.08 -12.98 12.89
N VAL A 365 22.14 -12.06 11.92
CA VAL A 365 21.89 -12.42 10.52
C VAL A 365 23.17 -12.89 9.85
N TYR A 366 24.19 -12.04 9.79
CA TYR A 366 25.39 -12.36 9.01
C TYR A 366 26.31 -13.38 9.68
N ILE A 367 26.54 -13.26 10.99
CA ILE A 367 27.41 -14.21 11.70
C ILE A 367 26.60 -15.46 12.07
N LEU A 368 25.64 -15.35 12.99
CA LEU A 368 24.99 -16.54 13.53
C LEU A 368 24.10 -17.24 12.48
N GLY A 369 23.21 -16.51 11.82
CA GLY A 369 22.31 -17.03 10.79
C GLY A 369 23.07 -17.67 9.63
N GLY A 370 24.03 -16.94 9.04
CA GLY A 370 24.86 -17.47 7.97
C GLY A 370 25.62 -18.76 8.33
N ASN A 371 26.15 -18.86 9.56
CA ASN A 371 26.82 -20.09 10.02
C ASN A 371 25.82 -21.23 10.31
N ILE A 372 24.67 -20.94 10.91
CA ILE A 372 23.62 -21.95 11.16
C ILE A 372 23.09 -22.51 9.84
N ASP A 373 22.83 -21.65 8.85
CA ASP A 373 22.32 -22.06 7.55
C ASP A 373 23.32 -22.98 6.82
N GLN A 374 24.62 -22.65 6.88
CA GLN A 374 25.68 -23.52 6.34
C GLN A 374 25.79 -24.86 7.06
N LEU A 375 25.61 -24.90 8.38
CA LEU A 375 25.75 -26.11 9.19
C LEU A 375 24.53 -27.04 9.09
N PHE A 376 23.32 -26.49 9.11
CA PHE A 376 22.09 -27.27 9.22
C PHE A 376 21.31 -27.39 7.91
N PHE A 377 21.50 -26.47 6.96
CA PHE A 377 20.78 -26.43 5.68
C PHE A 377 21.71 -26.25 4.47
N PRO A 378 22.84 -27.00 4.36
CA PRO A 378 23.79 -26.84 3.25
C PRO A 378 23.17 -27.09 1.86
N GLU A 379 22.07 -27.84 1.79
CA GLU A 379 21.31 -28.07 0.56
C GLU A 379 20.60 -26.82 0.01
N SER A 380 20.38 -25.82 0.86
CA SER A 380 19.67 -24.58 0.51
C SER A 380 20.60 -23.50 -0.07
N ALA A 381 21.92 -23.67 0.07
CA ALA A 381 22.91 -22.73 -0.42
C ALA A 381 22.82 -22.59 -1.97
N PRO A 382 22.94 -21.36 -2.50
CA PRO A 382 23.04 -21.16 -3.96
C PRO A 382 24.26 -21.92 -4.50
N ALA A 383 24.06 -22.59 -5.64
CA ALA A 383 25.03 -23.48 -6.27
C ALA A 383 26.28 -22.75 -6.78
#